data_AF-A0A9D1ITN1-F1
#
_entry.id   AF-A0A9D1ITN1-F1
#
_cell.length_a   1.000
_cell.length_b   1.000
_cell.length_c   1.000
_cell.angle_alpha   90.00
_cell.angle_beta   90.00
_cell.angle_gamma   90.00
#
_symmetry.space_group_name_H-M   'P 1'
#
loop_
_entity.id
_entity.type
_entity.pdbx_description
1 polymer ?
#
loop_
_entity_poly.entity_id
_entity_poly.type
_entity_poly.pdbx_seq_one_letter_code
_entity_poly.pdbx_strand_id
1 'polypeptide(L)'
;MKQQHKIIRCLSALLAAGMLVAGALVTGVSAQEAVTASQVEQTAAAAAEYLTENYRSTGYSASDLATVQLLYRSGLPQAAEIVEDYLTLAEQELTTYGGAVYQGYDQNYDPVASLSLVGTLGAAWLAEETGDAELSAQMVQAAETLGTPEFIAKDNPYNIARSLWCAEALGCSQTLRDNLVAGLMTYYNQEEQAFDYWGCSVDTNTVMVKGALAYSGDNAQLDQAVEHAMTLVDSLRQEDGSYFSDFVYSTDSNADSTGLALSAMADLAASGRYSQQEMAQTYQALMDRYFVSETGAFGYMDNRTPNTMATADALEGLLTYAAVLDSQPGEDPDQPGEGEDQPTEPTLPPESTTSDPTTGTDSDTDVAVDGNGSTGSDNGAESAPAAGEASPETGDNSLAWMGGAFAALALAAGVGAFGVKKVRK
;
A
#
# COMPACT_ATOMS: atom_id res chain seq x y z
N MET A 1 -6.68 -40.56 64.14
CA MET A 1 -6.16 -41.05 62.83
C MET A 1 -7.02 -40.70 61.59
N LYS A 2 -8.34 -40.45 61.69
CA LYS A 2 -9.17 -40.04 60.53
C LYS A 2 -9.05 -38.56 60.11
N GLN A 3 -8.55 -37.69 60.99
CA GLN A 3 -8.45 -36.24 60.75
C GLN A 3 -7.12 -35.84 60.08
N GLN A 4 -6.02 -36.56 60.37
CA GLN A 4 -4.72 -36.36 59.67
C GLN A 4 -4.75 -36.80 58.20
N HIS A 5 -5.54 -37.81 57.85
CA HIS A 5 -5.71 -38.24 56.45
C HIS A 5 -6.51 -37.24 55.59
N LYS A 6 -7.33 -36.36 56.18
CA LYS A 6 -8.04 -35.29 55.45
C LYS A 6 -7.14 -34.10 55.15
N ILE A 7 -6.27 -33.73 56.09
CA ILE A 7 -5.34 -32.60 55.94
C ILE A 7 -4.28 -32.91 54.88
N ILE A 8 -3.75 -34.15 54.84
CA ILE A 8 -2.79 -34.57 53.82
C ILE A 8 -3.43 -34.60 52.42
N ARG A 9 -4.68 -35.05 52.28
CA ARG A 9 -5.39 -35.04 50.99
C ARG A 9 -5.71 -33.64 50.48
N CYS A 10 -6.00 -32.67 51.36
CA CYS A 10 -6.19 -31.28 50.97
C CYS A 10 -4.87 -30.59 50.55
N LEU A 11 -3.75 -30.92 51.20
CA LEU A 11 -2.43 -30.40 50.82
C LEU A 11 -1.91 -30.98 49.49
N SER A 12 -2.15 -32.27 49.21
CA SER A 12 -1.79 -32.87 47.93
C SER A 12 -2.62 -32.33 46.75
N ALA A 13 -3.89 -32.00 46.98
CA ALA A 13 -4.76 -31.40 45.96
C ALA A 13 -4.40 -29.92 45.69
N LEU A 14 -3.96 -29.17 46.71
CA LEU A 14 -3.48 -27.79 46.56
C LEU A 14 -2.10 -27.70 45.89
N LEU A 15 -1.21 -28.67 46.12
CA LEU A 15 0.08 -28.75 45.41
C LEU A 15 -0.08 -29.22 43.95
N ALA A 16 -1.03 -30.11 43.67
CA ALA A 16 -1.35 -30.53 42.30
C ALA A 16 -2.05 -29.42 41.50
N ALA A 17 -2.95 -28.64 42.12
CA ALA A 17 -3.56 -27.47 41.50
C ALA A 17 -2.56 -26.31 41.33
N GLY A 18 -1.63 -26.12 42.29
CA GLY A 18 -0.56 -25.13 42.18
C GLY A 18 0.46 -25.44 41.08
N MET A 19 0.76 -26.72 40.83
CA MET A 19 1.65 -27.12 39.72
C MET A 19 0.96 -27.12 38.35
N LEU A 20 -0.37 -27.28 38.29
CA LEU A 20 -1.14 -27.12 37.05
C LEU A 20 -1.37 -25.65 36.67
N VAL A 21 -1.44 -24.73 37.64
CA VAL A 21 -1.54 -23.28 37.38
C VAL A 21 -0.16 -22.64 37.15
N ALA A 22 0.91 -23.18 37.75
CA ALA A 22 2.28 -22.74 37.45
C ALA A 22 2.85 -23.32 36.14
N GLY A 23 2.25 -24.39 35.60
CA GLY A 23 2.61 -24.98 34.31
C GLY A 23 1.81 -24.46 33.11
N ALA A 24 0.77 -23.65 33.34
CA ALA A 24 -0.09 -23.07 32.29
C ALA A 24 0.10 -21.56 32.08
N LEU A 25 1.01 -20.92 32.83
CA LEU A 25 1.43 -19.52 32.65
C LEU A 25 2.84 -19.37 32.06
N VAL A 26 3.43 -20.49 31.62
CA VAL A 26 4.53 -20.51 30.66
C VAL A 26 4.07 -21.33 29.46
N THR A 27 2.91 -20.98 28.90
CA THR A 27 2.79 -21.11 27.45
C THR A 27 3.82 -20.14 26.92
N GLY A 28 4.92 -20.68 26.39
CA GLY A 28 5.93 -19.88 25.75
C GLY A 28 5.23 -18.88 24.84
N VAL A 29 5.31 -17.61 25.21
CA VAL A 29 5.69 -16.62 24.22
C VAL A 29 7.02 -17.16 23.72
N SER A 30 6.99 -18.04 22.71
CA SER A 30 8.11 -18.08 21.80
C SER A 30 8.24 -16.62 21.42
N ALA A 31 9.29 -15.96 21.91
CA ALA A 31 9.67 -14.67 21.36
C ALA A 31 9.67 -14.92 19.85
N GLN A 32 8.65 -14.37 19.17
CA GLN A 32 8.56 -14.50 17.73
C GLN A 32 9.90 -13.93 17.25
N GLU A 33 10.67 -14.77 16.57
CA GLU A 33 12.01 -14.38 16.15
C GLU A 33 11.87 -13.05 15.41
N ALA A 34 12.62 -12.04 15.85
CA ALA A 34 12.49 -10.70 15.31
C ALA A 34 12.71 -10.77 13.80
N VAL A 35 11.77 -10.23 13.03
CA VAL A 35 11.89 -10.18 11.58
C VAL A 35 13.10 -9.30 11.24
N THR A 36 14.06 -9.86 10.51
CA THR A 36 15.29 -9.18 10.12
C THR A 36 15.18 -8.61 8.72
N ALA A 37 15.89 -7.51 8.44
CA ALA A 37 15.96 -6.94 7.09
C ALA A 37 16.37 -8.00 6.05
N SER A 38 17.40 -8.81 6.35
CA SER A 38 17.87 -9.86 5.44
C SER A 38 16.82 -10.92 5.11
N GLN A 39 15.92 -11.26 6.04
CA GLN A 39 14.81 -12.16 5.74
C GLN A 39 13.82 -11.53 4.76
N VAL A 40 13.44 -10.27 4.98
CA VAL A 40 12.51 -9.54 4.12
C VAL A 40 13.12 -9.32 2.73
N GLU A 41 14.40 -8.95 2.66
CA GLU A 41 15.14 -8.78 1.40
C GLU A 41 15.23 -10.08 0.58
N GLN A 42 15.46 -11.22 1.22
CA GLN A 42 15.48 -12.52 0.53
C GLN A 42 14.11 -12.85 -0.10
N THR A 43 13.02 -12.58 0.62
CA THR A 43 11.67 -12.74 0.07
C THR A 43 11.42 -11.75 -1.07
N ALA A 44 11.81 -10.48 -0.91
CA ALA A 44 11.67 -9.46 -1.95
C ALA A 44 12.43 -9.84 -3.23
N ALA A 45 13.65 -10.36 -3.09
CA ALA A 45 14.45 -10.84 -4.21
C ALA A 45 13.76 -12.00 -4.94
N ALA A 46 13.20 -12.97 -4.22
CA ALA A 46 12.47 -14.09 -4.82
C ALA A 46 11.22 -13.62 -5.61
N ALA A 47 10.47 -12.66 -5.06
CA ALA A 47 9.32 -12.06 -5.74
C ALA A 47 9.74 -11.28 -6.99
N ALA A 48 10.82 -10.50 -6.92
CA ALA A 48 11.37 -9.78 -8.05
C ALA A 48 11.89 -10.73 -9.15
N GLU A 49 12.52 -11.85 -8.77
CA GLU A 49 12.95 -12.90 -9.72
C GLU A 49 11.76 -13.50 -10.47
N TYR A 50 10.67 -13.82 -9.76
CA TYR A 50 9.44 -14.31 -10.38
C TYR A 50 8.85 -13.33 -11.39
N LEU A 51 8.73 -12.06 -11.01
CA LEU A 51 8.21 -11.00 -11.90
C LEU A 51 9.11 -10.75 -13.11
N THR A 52 10.43 -10.78 -12.90
CA THR A 52 11.43 -10.65 -13.97
C THR A 52 11.28 -11.77 -15.00
N GLU A 53 11.17 -13.02 -14.55
CA GLU A 53 11.00 -14.16 -15.46
C GLU A 53 9.65 -14.11 -16.17
N ASN A 54 8.58 -13.71 -15.48
CA ASN A 54 7.28 -13.50 -16.08
C ASN A 54 7.37 -12.50 -17.24
N TYR A 55 7.94 -11.31 -17.01
CA TYR A 55 8.10 -10.28 -18.05
C TYR A 55 9.03 -10.69 -19.20
N ARG A 56 10.07 -11.49 -18.95
CA ARG A 56 10.85 -12.07 -20.05
C ARG A 56 10.03 -13.01 -20.93
N SER A 57 9.09 -13.74 -20.33
CA SER A 57 8.27 -14.73 -21.04
C SER A 57 7.06 -14.12 -21.76
N THR A 58 6.44 -13.10 -21.18
CA THR A 58 5.18 -12.50 -21.69
C THR A 58 5.39 -11.17 -22.41
N GLY A 59 6.54 -10.51 -22.22
CA GLY A 59 6.72 -9.11 -22.54
C GLY A 59 6.06 -8.17 -21.53
N TYR A 60 6.26 -6.88 -21.74
CA TYR A 60 5.69 -5.77 -20.96
C TYR A 60 5.39 -4.60 -21.91
N SER A 61 4.65 -3.62 -21.40
CA SER A 61 4.15 -2.44 -22.08
C SER A 61 4.52 -1.17 -21.31
N ALA A 62 4.29 0.00 -21.89
CA ALA A 62 4.53 1.27 -21.19
C ALA A 62 3.66 1.43 -19.92
N SER A 63 2.51 0.73 -19.83
CA SER A 63 1.66 0.71 -18.62
C SER A 63 2.21 -0.13 -17.47
N ASP A 64 3.23 -0.95 -17.69
CA ASP A 64 3.83 -1.81 -16.65
C ASP A 64 4.82 -1.08 -15.73
N LEU A 65 4.85 0.26 -15.80
CA LEU A 65 5.79 1.13 -15.08
C LEU A 65 5.93 0.79 -13.59
N ALA A 66 4.81 0.62 -12.88
CA ALA A 66 4.83 0.40 -11.44
C ALA A 66 5.67 -0.82 -11.09
N THR A 67 5.47 -1.94 -11.79
CA THR A 67 6.26 -3.15 -11.62
C THR A 67 7.72 -2.94 -12.04
N VAL A 68 7.98 -2.23 -13.14
CA VAL A 68 9.37 -1.94 -13.57
C VAL A 68 10.11 -1.12 -12.51
N GLN A 69 9.45 -0.15 -11.86
CA GLN A 69 10.02 0.60 -10.73
C GLN A 69 10.32 -0.30 -9.54
N LEU A 70 9.45 -1.26 -9.21
CA LEU A 70 9.71 -2.24 -8.15
C LEU A 70 10.88 -3.14 -8.49
N LEU A 71 10.98 -3.59 -9.75
CA LEU A 71 12.10 -4.39 -10.23
C LEU A 71 13.42 -3.62 -10.14
N TYR A 72 13.45 -2.34 -10.51
CA TYR A 72 14.61 -1.47 -10.29
C TYR A 72 14.97 -1.38 -8.79
N ARG A 73 14.00 -1.03 -7.94
CA ARG A 73 14.17 -0.87 -6.48
C ARG A 73 14.62 -2.15 -5.78
N SER A 74 14.32 -3.32 -6.33
CA SER A 74 14.77 -4.60 -5.79
C SER A 74 16.29 -4.79 -5.85
N GLY A 75 16.99 -3.99 -6.66
CA GLY A 75 18.44 -4.13 -6.86
C GLY A 75 18.85 -5.42 -7.58
N LEU A 76 17.89 -6.21 -8.08
CA LEU A 76 18.14 -7.48 -8.74
C LEU A 76 18.86 -7.26 -10.08
N PRO A 77 20.11 -7.75 -10.27
CA PRO A 77 20.86 -7.51 -11.51
C PRO A 77 20.15 -8.01 -12.78
N GLN A 78 19.34 -9.06 -12.66
CA GLN A 78 18.58 -9.65 -13.75
C GLN A 78 17.46 -8.73 -14.24
N ALA A 79 16.96 -7.81 -13.43
CA ALA A 79 15.95 -6.84 -13.80
C ALA A 79 16.49 -5.67 -14.63
N ALA A 80 17.82 -5.45 -14.63
CA ALA A 80 18.42 -4.28 -15.29
C ALA A 80 18.09 -4.18 -16.78
N GLU A 81 18.06 -5.31 -17.50
CA GLU A 81 17.70 -5.36 -18.93
C GLU A 81 16.24 -4.91 -19.16
N ILE A 82 15.31 -5.30 -18.27
CA ILE A 82 13.90 -4.87 -18.35
C ILE A 82 13.78 -3.36 -18.16
N VAL A 83 14.56 -2.79 -17.22
CA VAL A 83 14.55 -1.35 -16.96
C VAL A 83 15.10 -0.57 -18.16
N GLU A 84 16.22 -1.02 -18.74
CA GLU A 84 16.83 -0.39 -19.93
C GLU A 84 15.90 -0.41 -21.15
N ASP A 85 15.32 -1.57 -21.42
CA ASP A 85 14.37 -1.72 -22.51
C ASP A 85 13.08 -0.89 -22.28
N TYR A 86 12.59 -0.83 -21.04
CA TYR A 86 11.44 0.02 -20.69
C TYR A 86 11.73 1.50 -20.93
N LEU A 87 12.90 2.00 -20.53
CA LEU A 87 13.31 3.38 -20.79
C LEU A 87 13.43 3.66 -22.29
N THR A 88 13.94 2.70 -23.07
CA THR A 88 13.97 2.79 -24.53
C THR A 88 12.56 2.90 -25.12
N LEU A 89 11.60 2.12 -24.61
CA LEU A 89 10.20 2.21 -25.01
C LEU A 89 9.60 3.58 -24.64
N ALA A 90 9.85 4.06 -23.42
CA ALA A 90 9.36 5.35 -22.94
C ALA A 90 9.92 6.53 -23.75
N GLU A 91 11.20 6.48 -24.13
CA GLU A 91 11.82 7.48 -25.03
C GLU A 91 11.16 7.47 -26.43
N GLN A 92 10.86 6.28 -26.98
CA GLN A 92 10.18 6.14 -28.26
C GLN A 92 8.75 6.70 -28.21
N GLU A 93 8.00 6.41 -27.16
CA GLU A 93 6.66 6.96 -26.93
C GLU A 93 6.72 8.48 -26.75
N LEU A 94 7.68 9.00 -25.97
CA LEU A 94 7.90 10.44 -25.81
C LEU A 94 8.20 11.11 -27.16
N THR A 95 9.07 10.53 -27.99
CA THR A 95 9.41 11.07 -29.31
C THR A 95 8.22 11.04 -30.27
N THR A 96 7.41 9.98 -30.20
CA THR A 96 6.29 9.77 -31.12
C THR A 96 5.07 10.61 -30.75
N TYR A 97 4.80 10.75 -29.45
CA TYR A 97 3.55 11.34 -28.94
C TYR A 97 3.76 12.62 -28.12
N GLY A 98 5.01 13.06 -27.91
CA GLY A 98 5.32 14.26 -27.12
C GLY A 98 4.99 14.10 -25.64
N GLY A 99 4.93 12.87 -25.15
CA GLY A 99 4.48 12.50 -23.80
C GLY A 99 2.97 12.52 -23.64
N ALA A 100 2.20 13.04 -24.60
CA ALA A 100 0.75 13.07 -24.54
C ALA A 100 0.17 11.72 -24.96
N VAL A 101 -0.08 10.80 -24.03
CA VAL A 101 -1.02 9.72 -24.34
C VAL A 101 -2.05 9.43 -23.25
N TYR A 102 -3.30 9.52 -23.70
CA TYR A 102 -4.48 9.29 -22.88
C TYR A 102 -4.91 7.83 -23.03
N GLN A 103 -4.92 7.08 -21.92
CA GLN A 103 -5.69 5.84 -21.84
C GLN A 103 -7.14 6.19 -21.55
N GLY A 104 -7.93 6.28 -22.60
CA GLY A 104 -9.35 5.95 -22.52
C GLY A 104 -9.55 4.65 -23.27
N TYR A 105 -10.42 3.81 -22.74
CA TYR A 105 -11.20 2.94 -23.61
C TYR A 105 -12.01 3.84 -24.55
N ASP A 106 -11.91 3.64 -25.87
CA ASP A 106 -12.96 4.19 -26.73
C ASP A 106 -14.31 3.54 -26.35
N GLN A 107 -15.41 3.93 -27.01
CA GLN A 107 -16.73 3.35 -26.74
C GLN A 107 -16.80 1.82 -26.97
N ASN A 108 -15.72 1.21 -27.48
CA ASN A 108 -15.57 -0.21 -27.78
C ASN A 108 -14.47 -0.91 -26.96
N TYR A 109 -13.87 -0.25 -25.96
CA TYR A 109 -12.76 -0.80 -25.16
C TYR A 109 -11.46 -1.08 -25.92
N ASP A 110 -11.23 -0.43 -27.06
CA ASP A 110 -9.94 -0.56 -27.78
C ASP A 110 -8.86 0.37 -27.17
N PRO A 111 -7.70 -0.16 -26.75
CA PRO A 111 -6.58 0.65 -26.25
C PRO A 111 -5.82 1.32 -27.41
N VAL A 112 -5.52 2.62 -27.30
CA VAL A 112 -4.72 3.36 -28.29
C VAL A 112 -3.58 4.15 -27.62
N ALA A 113 -2.34 3.64 -27.75
CA ALA A 113 -0.99 4.22 -27.46
C ALA A 113 -0.75 4.86 -26.06
N SER A 114 0.50 4.99 -25.59
CA SER A 114 0.79 5.04 -24.14
C SER A 114 1.96 5.92 -23.66
N LEU A 115 1.63 7.01 -22.95
CA LEU A 115 2.38 7.67 -21.89
C LEU A 115 1.38 8.55 -21.11
N SER A 116 0.86 8.02 -20.01
CA SER A 116 0.07 8.78 -19.03
C SER A 116 0.98 9.71 -18.22
N LEU A 117 0.41 10.54 -17.34
CA LEU A 117 1.24 11.38 -16.47
C LEU A 117 2.13 10.51 -15.56
N VAL A 118 1.60 9.36 -15.09
CA VAL A 118 2.40 8.37 -14.35
C VAL A 118 3.49 7.76 -15.21
N GLY A 119 3.18 7.36 -16.45
CA GLY A 119 4.16 6.82 -17.40
C GLY A 119 5.31 7.80 -17.64
N THR A 120 4.98 9.09 -17.78
CA THR A 120 5.94 10.16 -18.02
C THR A 120 6.82 10.42 -16.80
N LEU A 121 6.22 10.68 -15.63
CA LEU A 121 6.97 11.02 -14.42
C LEU A 121 7.71 9.81 -13.84
N GLY A 122 7.14 8.62 -13.93
CA GLY A 122 7.81 7.42 -13.44
C GLY A 122 8.97 6.97 -14.32
N ALA A 123 8.86 7.16 -15.65
CA ALA A 123 10.00 6.97 -16.54
C ALA A 123 11.06 8.05 -16.32
N ALA A 124 10.67 9.30 -16.04
CA ALA A 124 11.62 10.36 -15.69
C ALA A 124 12.39 10.02 -14.41
N TRP A 125 11.70 9.50 -13.39
CA TRP A 125 12.31 9.03 -12.16
C TRP A 125 13.30 7.89 -12.43
N LEU A 126 12.90 6.86 -13.18
CA LEU A 126 13.80 5.76 -13.54
C LEU A 126 15.01 6.23 -14.36
N ALA A 127 14.83 7.18 -15.28
CA ALA A 127 15.91 7.75 -16.07
C ALA A 127 16.93 8.48 -15.17
N GLU A 128 16.46 9.29 -14.21
CA GLU A 128 17.34 9.95 -13.24
C GLU A 128 18.12 8.92 -12.39
N GLU A 129 17.42 7.93 -11.85
CA GLU A 129 17.99 6.87 -11.00
C GLU A 129 18.97 5.94 -11.74
N THR A 130 18.87 5.85 -13.07
CA THR A 130 19.80 5.08 -13.91
C THR A 130 20.90 5.95 -14.54
N GLY A 131 20.87 7.26 -14.29
CA GLY A 131 21.90 8.21 -14.73
C GLY A 131 21.68 8.85 -16.10
N ASP A 132 20.49 8.71 -16.69
CA ASP A 132 20.05 9.41 -17.90
C ASP A 132 19.30 10.71 -17.56
N ALA A 133 20.06 11.69 -17.07
CA ALA A 133 19.53 13.00 -16.71
C ALA A 133 18.94 13.78 -17.90
N GLU A 134 19.36 13.49 -19.14
CA GLU A 134 18.83 14.15 -20.33
C GLU A 134 17.42 13.66 -20.64
N LEU A 135 17.20 12.34 -20.64
CA LEU A 135 15.88 11.75 -20.81
C LEU A 135 14.94 12.15 -19.66
N SER A 136 15.44 12.11 -18.42
CA SER A 136 14.67 12.55 -17.25
C SER A 136 14.17 13.99 -17.40
N ALA A 137 15.05 14.93 -17.75
CA ALA A 137 14.67 16.33 -17.93
C ALA A 137 13.64 16.53 -19.05
N GLN A 138 13.75 15.79 -20.17
CA GLN A 138 12.77 15.85 -21.26
C GLN A 138 11.40 15.33 -20.82
N MET A 139 11.36 14.23 -20.07
CA MET A 139 10.11 13.67 -19.56
C MET A 139 9.47 14.58 -18.49
N VAL A 140 10.25 15.18 -17.58
CA VAL A 140 9.74 16.19 -16.64
C VAL A 140 9.12 17.36 -17.42
N GLN A 141 9.80 17.87 -18.45
CA GLN A 141 9.25 18.96 -19.27
C GLN A 141 7.93 18.57 -19.96
N ALA A 142 7.82 17.33 -20.43
CA ALA A 142 6.57 16.82 -20.98
C ALA A 142 5.47 16.76 -19.91
N ALA A 143 5.77 16.22 -18.73
CA ALA A 143 4.84 16.15 -17.61
C ALA A 143 4.32 17.55 -17.18
N GLU A 144 5.19 18.56 -17.14
CA GLU A 144 4.81 19.95 -16.85
C GLU A 144 3.84 20.53 -17.89
N THR A 145 3.96 20.10 -19.14
CA THR A 145 3.06 20.51 -20.23
C THR A 145 1.71 19.79 -20.14
N LEU A 146 1.73 18.53 -19.71
CA LEU A 146 0.57 17.64 -19.70
C LEU A 146 -0.28 17.74 -18.45
N GLY A 147 0.34 17.99 -17.29
CA GLY A 147 -0.30 17.96 -15.98
C GLY A 147 -1.19 19.18 -15.72
N THR A 148 -2.08 19.50 -16.67
CA THR A 148 -3.18 20.43 -16.47
C THR A 148 -4.30 19.75 -15.70
N PRO A 149 -5.17 20.52 -15.00
CA PRO A 149 -6.32 19.96 -14.30
C PRO A 149 -7.22 19.10 -15.18
N GLU A 150 -7.42 19.49 -16.44
CA GLU A 150 -8.28 18.77 -17.39
C GLU A 150 -7.69 17.43 -17.85
N PHE A 151 -6.37 17.30 -17.84
CA PHE A 151 -5.70 16.04 -18.15
C PHE A 151 -5.77 15.10 -16.95
N ILE A 152 -5.38 15.60 -15.77
CA ILE A 152 -5.35 14.84 -14.53
C ILE A 152 -6.74 14.34 -14.13
N ALA A 153 -7.80 15.14 -14.34
CA ALA A 153 -9.18 14.74 -14.03
C ALA A 153 -9.71 13.54 -14.84
N LYS A 154 -8.96 13.08 -15.85
CA LYS A 154 -9.32 11.91 -16.64
C LYS A 154 -8.42 10.71 -16.37
N ASP A 155 -7.41 10.85 -15.52
CA ASP A 155 -6.47 9.78 -15.20
C ASP A 155 -7.04 8.87 -14.10
N ASN A 156 -6.52 7.66 -13.99
CA ASN A 156 -6.78 6.78 -12.87
C ASN A 156 -6.11 7.37 -11.62
N PRO A 157 -6.77 7.50 -10.47
CA PRO A 157 -6.17 8.09 -9.28
C PRO A 157 -4.99 7.29 -8.71
N TYR A 158 -4.85 6.00 -9.00
CA TYR A 158 -3.59 5.27 -8.71
C TYR A 158 -2.41 5.86 -9.50
N ASN A 159 -2.65 6.24 -10.76
CA ASN A 159 -1.67 6.94 -11.58
C ASN A 159 -1.40 8.34 -11.02
N ILE A 160 -2.43 9.06 -10.56
CA ILE A 160 -2.26 10.37 -9.93
C ILE A 160 -1.39 10.26 -8.67
N ALA A 161 -1.67 9.30 -7.79
CA ALA A 161 -0.91 9.08 -6.55
C ALA A 161 0.55 8.74 -6.84
N ARG A 162 0.82 7.82 -7.78
CA ARG A 162 2.20 7.49 -8.18
C ARG A 162 2.91 8.67 -8.87
N SER A 163 2.19 9.44 -9.69
CA SER A 163 2.70 10.68 -10.30
C SER A 163 3.09 11.70 -9.25
N LEU A 164 2.29 11.83 -8.19
CA LEU A 164 2.53 12.74 -7.07
C LEU A 164 3.83 12.37 -6.34
N TRP A 165 4.02 11.07 -6.04
CA TRP A 165 5.28 10.56 -5.49
C TRP A 165 6.49 10.85 -6.40
N CYS A 166 6.39 10.58 -7.70
CA CYS A 166 7.47 10.85 -8.66
C CYS A 166 7.77 12.36 -8.78
N ALA A 167 6.74 13.20 -8.81
CA ALA A 167 6.89 14.66 -8.90
C ALA A 167 7.60 15.26 -7.68
N GLU A 168 7.45 14.64 -6.51
CA GLU A 168 8.19 15.05 -5.31
C GLU A 168 9.66 14.71 -5.46
N ALA A 169 9.96 13.44 -5.77
CA ALA A 169 11.33 12.94 -5.95
C ALA A 169 12.12 13.71 -7.03
N LEU A 170 11.43 14.10 -8.11
CA LEU A 170 12.03 14.82 -9.25
C LEU A 170 12.09 16.34 -9.07
N GLY A 171 11.55 16.89 -7.97
CA GLY A 171 11.57 18.34 -7.75
C GLY A 171 10.74 19.13 -8.79
N CYS A 172 9.62 18.57 -9.26
CA CYS A 172 8.74 19.22 -10.24
C CYS A 172 8.15 20.55 -9.74
N SER A 173 7.56 21.35 -10.64
CA SER A 173 7.03 22.67 -10.30
C SER A 173 5.86 22.63 -9.32
N GLN A 174 5.70 23.68 -8.51
CA GLN A 174 4.55 23.81 -7.61
C GLN A 174 3.22 23.73 -8.36
N THR A 175 3.14 24.24 -9.59
CA THR A 175 1.92 24.19 -10.39
C THR A 175 1.51 22.77 -10.73
N LEU A 176 2.46 21.93 -11.17
CA LEU A 176 2.17 20.52 -11.45
C LEU A 176 1.75 19.79 -10.17
N ARG A 177 2.46 20.04 -9.06
CA ARG A 177 2.17 19.47 -7.73
C ARG A 177 0.76 19.82 -7.26
N ASP A 178 0.39 21.10 -7.31
CA ASP A 178 -0.95 21.58 -6.91
C ASP A 178 -2.05 20.93 -7.75
N ASN A 179 -1.82 20.75 -9.06
CA ASN A 179 -2.80 20.10 -9.94
C ASN A 179 -2.95 18.61 -9.62
N LEU A 180 -1.85 17.90 -9.32
CA LEU A 180 -1.87 16.50 -8.92
C LEU A 180 -2.58 16.32 -7.57
N VAL A 181 -2.29 17.17 -6.58
CA VAL A 181 -3.00 17.17 -5.29
C VAL A 181 -4.49 17.42 -5.48
N ALA A 182 -4.85 18.43 -6.27
CA ALA A 182 -6.25 18.73 -6.56
C ALA A 182 -6.96 17.56 -7.23
N GLY A 183 -6.30 16.89 -8.18
CA GLY A 183 -6.81 15.68 -8.84
C GLY A 183 -6.97 14.49 -7.90
N LEU A 184 -6.00 14.25 -7.01
CA LEU A 184 -6.10 13.19 -6.02
C LEU A 184 -7.28 13.43 -5.07
N MET A 185 -7.45 14.67 -4.63
CA MET A 185 -8.50 15.07 -3.69
C MET A 185 -9.91 15.03 -4.28
N THR A 186 -10.10 14.88 -5.60
CA THR A 186 -11.44 14.65 -6.16
C THR A 186 -12.00 13.28 -5.80
N TYR A 187 -11.12 12.34 -5.41
CA TYR A 187 -11.49 10.99 -4.98
C TYR A 187 -11.63 10.87 -3.47
N TYR A 188 -11.36 11.95 -2.72
CA TYR A 188 -11.56 11.95 -1.28
C TYR A 188 -13.04 12.18 -0.94
N ASN A 189 -13.68 11.16 -0.38
CA ASN A 189 -15.05 11.19 0.08
C ASN A 189 -15.10 11.62 1.55
N GLN A 190 -15.63 12.82 1.80
CA GLN A 190 -15.75 13.39 3.14
C GLN A 190 -16.76 12.67 4.03
N GLU A 191 -17.80 12.05 3.45
CA GLU A 191 -18.83 11.33 4.20
C GLU A 191 -18.29 9.98 4.68
N GLU A 192 -17.59 9.26 3.80
CA GLU A 192 -16.94 7.99 4.11
C GLU A 192 -15.60 8.16 4.84
N GLN A 193 -15.08 9.39 4.88
CA GLN A 193 -13.76 9.71 5.45
C GLN A 193 -12.65 8.84 4.84
N ALA A 194 -12.65 8.69 3.52
CA ALA A 194 -11.69 7.84 2.81
C ALA A 194 -11.57 8.25 1.35
N PHE A 195 -10.54 7.75 0.66
CA PHE A 195 -10.51 7.79 -0.80
C PHE A 195 -11.41 6.69 -1.37
N ASP A 196 -12.21 7.07 -2.38
CA ASP A 196 -13.19 6.22 -3.04
C ASP A 196 -12.99 6.28 -4.56
N TYR A 197 -12.41 5.21 -5.12
CA TYR A 197 -12.24 5.07 -6.56
C TYR A 197 -13.01 3.89 -7.15
N TRP A 198 -13.21 2.82 -6.38
CA TRP A 198 -14.15 1.72 -6.64
C TRP A 198 -14.59 1.13 -5.30
N GLY A 199 -15.09 1.99 -4.41
CA GLY A 199 -15.26 1.67 -3.00
C GLY A 199 -14.10 2.16 -2.16
N CYS A 200 -14.36 2.24 -0.86
CA CYS A 200 -13.38 2.59 0.16
C CYS A 200 -12.63 1.32 0.58
N SER A 201 -11.63 0.92 -0.22
CA SER A 201 -10.85 -0.30 0.01
C SER A 201 -9.45 -0.04 0.55
N VAL A 202 -8.81 -1.08 1.10
CA VAL A 202 -7.39 -1.07 1.49
C VAL A 202 -6.55 -0.62 0.30
N ASP A 203 -6.67 -1.30 -0.83
CA ASP A 203 -5.83 -1.09 -2.02
C ASP A 203 -5.88 0.37 -2.48
N THR A 204 -7.09 0.94 -2.54
CA THR A 204 -7.28 2.35 -2.91
C THR A 204 -6.61 3.27 -1.90
N ASN A 205 -6.92 3.12 -0.62
CA ASN A 205 -6.49 4.05 0.40
C ASN A 205 -4.98 3.98 0.63
N THR A 206 -4.36 2.80 0.58
CA THR A 206 -2.91 2.65 0.70
C THR A 206 -2.15 3.28 -0.46
N VAL A 207 -2.64 3.12 -1.70
CA VAL A 207 -2.01 3.73 -2.89
C VAL A 207 -2.15 5.25 -2.84
N MET A 208 -3.34 5.78 -2.51
CA MET A 208 -3.53 7.23 -2.39
C MET A 208 -2.69 7.83 -1.26
N VAL A 209 -2.63 7.18 -0.10
CA VAL A 209 -1.81 7.62 1.04
C VAL A 209 -0.36 7.73 0.64
N LYS A 210 0.19 6.75 -0.07
CA LYS A 210 1.59 6.80 -0.54
C LYS A 210 1.88 8.03 -1.39
N GLY A 211 0.98 8.37 -2.32
CA GLY A 211 1.09 9.60 -3.11
C GLY A 211 0.95 10.86 -2.25
N ALA A 212 -0.06 10.89 -1.37
CA ALA A 212 -0.38 12.02 -0.52
C ALA A 212 0.74 12.34 0.50
N LEU A 213 1.43 11.33 1.02
CA LEU A 213 2.52 11.48 1.99
C LEU A 213 3.65 12.38 1.48
N ALA A 214 3.89 12.39 0.17
CA ALA A 214 4.92 13.23 -0.45
C ALA A 214 4.68 14.74 -0.24
N TYR A 215 3.45 15.15 0.10
CA TYR A 215 3.07 16.54 0.35
C TYR A 215 2.31 16.74 1.67
N SER A 216 2.24 15.68 2.48
CA SER A 216 1.71 15.76 3.85
C SER A 216 2.62 16.64 4.71
N GLY A 217 2.06 17.43 5.62
CA GLY A 217 2.74 18.42 6.46
C GLY A 217 2.68 19.85 5.93
N ASP A 218 2.58 20.03 4.61
CA ASP A 218 2.38 21.35 3.97
C ASP A 218 0.91 21.62 3.60
N ASN A 219 0.06 20.59 3.69
CA ASN A 219 -1.36 20.66 3.36
C ASN A 219 -2.21 19.92 4.40
N ALA A 220 -2.81 20.69 5.31
CA ALA A 220 -3.64 20.15 6.39
C ALA A 220 -4.84 19.30 5.92
N GLN A 221 -5.35 19.55 4.71
CA GLN A 221 -6.45 18.75 4.17
C GLN A 221 -5.97 17.37 3.70
N LEU A 222 -4.78 17.30 3.09
CA LEU A 222 -4.15 16.02 2.76
C LEU A 222 -3.78 15.25 4.02
N ASP A 223 -3.26 15.92 5.05
CA ASP A 223 -2.94 15.28 6.34
C ASP A 223 -4.17 14.62 6.95
N GLN A 224 -5.30 15.34 6.96
CA GLN A 224 -6.57 14.80 7.44
C GLN A 224 -7.05 13.62 6.58
N ALA A 225 -6.96 13.73 5.25
CA ALA A 225 -7.38 12.66 4.35
C ALA A 225 -6.52 11.40 4.52
N VAL A 226 -5.20 11.56 4.67
CA VAL A 226 -4.27 10.45 4.99
C VAL A 226 -4.68 9.79 6.30
N GLU A 227 -4.98 10.58 7.32
CA GLU A 227 -5.29 10.02 8.63
C GLU A 227 -6.62 9.26 8.66
N HIS A 228 -7.64 9.80 8.00
CA HIS A 228 -8.90 9.08 7.86
C HIS A 228 -8.76 7.80 7.01
N ALA A 229 -8.03 7.89 5.88
CA ALA A 229 -7.76 6.75 5.01
C ALA A 229 -7.06 5.61 5.76
N MET A 230 -6.05 5.93 6.58
CA MET A 230 -5.37 4.90 7.37
C MET A 230 -6.23 4.37 8.53
N THR A 231 -7.11 5.18 9.10
CA THR A 231 -8.10 4.70 10.09
C THR A 231 -9.06 3.69 9.48
N LEU A 232 -9.49 3.89 8.23
CA LEU A 232 -10.26 2.90 7.49
C LEU A 232 -9.43 1.63 7.26
N VAL A 233 -8.20 1.75 6.73
CA VAL A 233 -7.32 0.59 6.49
C VAL A 233 -7.15 -0.24 7.76
N ASP A 234 -6.92 0.40 8.90
CA ASP A 234 -6.78 -0.28 10.19
C ASP A 234 -8.04 -1.05 10.60
N SER A 235 -9.22 -0.55 10.24
CA SER A 235 -10.49 -1.24 10.52
C SER A 235 -10.70 -2.51 9.69
N LEU A 236 -9.95 -2.67 8.59
CA LEU A 236 -9.99 -3.81 7.67
C LEU A 236 -8.91 -4.86 8.00
N ARG A 237 -8.12 -4.63 9.06
CA ARG A 237 -7.11 -5.57 9.56
C ARG A 237 -7.77 -6.73 10.32
N GLN A 238 -7.35 -7.95 10.02
CA GLN A 238 -7.74 -9.15 10.74
C GLN A 238 -6.86 -9.39 11.98
N GLU A 239 -7.34 -10.23 12.90
CA GLU A 239 -6.60 -10.57 14.14
C GLU A 239 -5.21 -11.17 13.88
N ASP A 240 -5.04 -11.87 12.76
CA ASP A 240 -3.75 -12.47 12.36
C ASP A 240 -2.79 -11.48 11.68
N GLY A 241 -3.24 -10.24 11.42
CA GLY A 241 -2.47 -9.20 10.74
C GLY A 241 -2.64 -9.15 9.22
N SER A 242 -3.43 -10.05 8.63
CA SER A 242 -3.83 -9.99 7.22
C SER A 242 -4.90 -8.92 6.97
N TYR A 243 -5.08 -8.52 5.72
CA TYR A 243 -6.07 -7.52 5.30
C TYR A 243 -6.94 -8.07 4.18
N PHE A 244 -8.23 -7.71 4.22
CA PHE A 244 -9.15 -7.87 3.10
C PHE A 244 -9.38 -6.51 2.43
N SER A 245 -9.90 -6.51 1.21
CA SER A 245 -9.98 -5.28 0.40
C SER A 245 -11.04 -4.32 0.96
N ASP A 246 -12.30 -4.74 1.10
CA ASP A 246 -13.37 -3.94 1.70
C ASP A 246 -14.58 -4.77 2.20
N PHE A 247 -15.56 -4.12 2.82
CA PHE A 247 -16.78 -4.81 3.28
C PHE A 247 -17.83 -5.05 2.18
N VAL A 248 -17.64 -4.51 0.97
CA VAL A 248 -18.64 -4.51 -0.10
C VAL A 248 -18.46 -5.70 -1.03
N TYR A 249 -17.23 -5.97 -1.45
CA TYR A 249 -16.90 -7.03 -2.40
C TYR A 249 -16.46 -8.32 -1.72
N SER A 250 -15.57 -8.24 -0.72
CA SER A 250 -15.08 -9.43 -0.03
C SER A 250 -14.42 -9.13 1.31
N THR A 251 -14.86 -9.83 2.34
CA THR A 251 -14.21 -9.86 3.66
C THR A 251 -13.09 -10.90 3.77
N ASP A 252 -12.77 -11.60 2.67
CA ASP A 252 -11.67 -12.57 2.65
C ASP A 252 -10.33 -11.84 2.48
N SER A 253 -9.39 -12.15 3.38
CA SER A 253 -8.04 -11.60 3.31
C SER A 253 -7.32 -12.06 2.06
N ASN A 254 -6.54 -11.15 1.47
CA ASN A 254 -5.79 -11.41 0.24
C ASN A 254 -4.38 -10.80 0.30
N ALA A 255 -3.51 -11.25 -0.60
CA ALA A 255 -2.11 -10.83 -0.62
C ALA A 255 -1.93 -9.36 -1.05
N ASP A 256 -2.73 -8.89 -2.00
CA ASP A 256 -2.66 -7.54 -2.59
C ASP A 256 -2.87 -6.50 -1.48
N SER A 257 -4.02 -6.57 -0.80
CA SER A 257 -4.37 -5.70 0.32
C SER A 257 -3.40 -5.82 1.48
N THR A 258 -2.95 -7.04 1.80
CA THR A 258 -2.00 -7.27 2.90
C THR A 258 -0.61 -6.67 2.57
N GLY A 259 -0.15 -6.80 1.33
CA GLY A 259 1.12 -6.25 0.86
C GLY A 259 1.10 -4.73 0.78
N LEU A 260 0.04 -4.14 0.23
CA LEU A 260 -0.12 -2.69 0.16
C LEU A 260 -0.30 -2.05 1.54
N ALA A 261 -1.02 -2.71 2.46
CA ALA A 261 -1.11 -2.29 3.85
C ALA A 261 0.28 -2.28 4.51
N LEU A 262 1.09 -3.33 4.31
CA LEU A 262 2.47 -3.36 4.81
C LEU A 262 3.31 -2.19 4.25
N SER A 263 3.16 -1.84 2.97
CA SER A 263 3.83 -0.65 2.40
C SER A 263 3.42 0.62 3.13
N ALA A 264 2.13 0.88 3.28
CA ALA A 264 1.64 2.10 3.91
C ALA A 264 2.03 2.17 5.40
N MET A 265 2.02 1.03 6.10
CA MET A 265 2.50 0.95 7.49
C MET A 265 3.98 1.31 7.58
N ALA A 266 4.81 0.78 6.67
CA ALA A 266 6.23 1.07 6.62
C ALA A 266 6.52 2.54 6.28
N ASP A 267 5.81 3.11 5.30
CA ASP A 267 5.91 4.54 4.94
C ASP A 267 5.57 5.45 6.14
N LEU A 268 4.65 5.02 7.02
CA LEU A 268 4.23 5.74 8.21
C LEU A 268 4.99 5.37 9.50
N ALA A 269 5.95 4.44 9.45
CA ALA A 269 6.66 3.97 10.64
C ALA A 269 7.42 5.11 11.36
N ALA A 270 8.01 6.03 10.60
CA ALA A 270 8.74 7.18 11.15
C ALA A 270 7.85 8.17 11.94
N SER A 271 6.54 8.17 11.68
CA SER A 271 5.56 8.97 12.44
C SER A 271 5.22 8.36 13.81
N GLY A 272 5.61 7.11 14.05
CA GLY A 272 5.24 6.36 15.24
C GLY A 272 3.82 5.79 15.21
N ARG A 273 3.09 5.88 14.07
CA ARG A 273 1.74 5.31 13.93
C ARG A 273 1.72 3.80 14.12
N TYR A 274 2.72 3.09 13.58
CA TYR A 274 2.80 1.63 13.64
C TYR A 274 4.08 1.18 14.34
N SER A 275 3.93 0.19 15.22
CA SER A 275 5.06 -0.47 15.87
C SER A 275 5.71 -1.50 14.96
N GLN A 276 6.97 -1.83 15.25
CA GLN A 276 7.68 -2.94 14.59
C GLN A 276 6.94 -4.27 14.74
N GLN A 277 6.29 -4.49 15.88
CA GLN A 277 5.52 -5.71 16.12
C GLN A 277 4.30 -5.82 15.19
N GLU A 278 3.60 -4.72 14.93
CA GLU A 278 2.44 -4.71 14.03
C GLU A 278 2.85 -4.97 12.59
N MET A 279 3.92 -4.32 12.11
CA MET A 279 4.46 -4.57 10.77
C MET A 279 4.99 -6.01 10.63
N ALA A 280 5.70 -6.53 11.65
CA ALA A 280 6.18 -7.91 11.65
C ALA A 280 5.02 -8.92 11.60
N GLN A 281 3.91 -8.64 12.28
CA GLN A 281 2.72 -9.48 12.23
C GLN A 281 2.10 -9.50 10.83
N THR A 282 1.99 -8.35 10.17
CA THR A 282 1.45 -8.25 8.80
C THR A 282 2.39 -8.91 7.77
N TYR A 283 3.71 -8.75 7.91
CA TYR A 283 4.68 -9.51 7.13
C TYR A 283 4.51 -11.02 7.32
N GLN A 284 4.37 -11.48 8.56
CA GLN A 284 4.19 -12.91 8.84
C GLN A 284 2.90 -13.46 8.25
N ALA A 285 1.79 -12.71 8.31
CA ALA A 285 0.54 -13.08 7.67
C ALA A 285 0.70 -13.22 6.14
N LEU A 286 1.45 -12.30 5.52
CA LEU A 286 1.77 -12.35 4.10
C LEU A 286 2.55 -13.63 3.73
N MET A 287 3.54 -14.01 4.55
CA MET A 287 4.36 -15.21 4.33
C MET A 287 3.58 -16.50 4.57
N ASP A 288 2.83 -16.58 5.68
CA ASP A 288 2.17 -17.81 6.11
C ASP A 288 0.97 -18.17 5.25
N ARG A 289 0.33 -17.20 4.60
CA ARG A 289 -0.91 -17.44 3.86
C ARG A 289 -0.68 -17.50 2.36
N TYR A 290 0.11 -16.57 1.84
CA TYR A 290 0.11 -16.26 0.42
C TYR A 290 1.41 -16.60 -0.30
N PHE A 291 2.54 -16.68 0.39
CA PHE A 291 3.84 -16.95 -0.23
C PHE A 291 3.93 -18.38 -0.79
N VAL A 292 4.37 -18.46 -2.05
CA VAL A 292 4.56 -19.70 -2.80
C VAL A 292 6.06 -19.97 -2.90
N SER A 293 6.59 -20.69 -1.92
CA SER A 293 8.04 -20.91 -1.75
C SER A 293 8.75 -21.52 -2.96
N GLU A 294 8.02 -22.32 -3.75
CA GLU A 294 8.54 -23.02 -4.93
C GLU A 294 8.84 -22.06 -6.08
N THR A 295 8.15 -20.93 -6.15
CA THR A 295 8.29 -19.95 -7.24
C THR A 295 8.75 -18.58 -6.77
N GLY A 296 8.74 -18.29 -5.46
CA GLY A 296 8.99 -16.96 -4.93
C GLY A 296 7.82 -15.98 -5.11
N ALA A 297 6.67 -16.45 -5.59
CA ALA A 297 5.51 -15.62 -5.90
C ALA A 297 4.54 -15.52 -4.72
N PHE A 298 3.52 -14.68 -4.86
CA PHE A 298 2.36 -14.63 -3.98
C PHE A 298 1.10 -15.09 -4.72
N GLY A 299 0.26 -15.85 -4.04
CA GLY A 299 -1.10 -16.13 -4.51
C GLY A 299 -2.09 -15.09 -4.03
N TYR A 300 -3.12 -14.82 -4.83
CA TYR A 300 -4.11 -13.77 -4.52
C TYR A 300 -4.85 -14.02 -3.19
N MET A 301 -5.40 -15.23 -3.02
CA MET A 301 -6.03 -15.68 -1.77
C MET A 301 -5.22 -16.84 -1.18
N ASP A 302 -5.73 -17.49 -0.13
CA ASP A 302 -5.09 -18.67 0.50
C ASP A 302 -4.90 -19.88 -0.44
N ASN A 303 -5.31 -19.78 -1.71
CA ASN A 303 -5.13 -20.82 -2.72
C ASN A 303 -3.67 -20.99 -3.20
N ARG A 304 -2.75 -20.11 -2.77
CA ARG A 304 -1.29 -20.16 -3.04
C ARG A 304 -0.93 -20.47 -4.50
N THR A 305 -1.77 -20.01 -5.42
CA THR A 305 -1.52 -20.12 -6.86
C THR A 305 -0.80 -18.85 -7.30
N PRO A 306 0.42 -18.93 -7.87
CA PRO A 306 1.18 -17.74 -8.26
C PRO A 306 0.36 -16.74 -9.07
N ASN A 307 0.36 -15.48 -8.62
CA ASN A 307 -0.35 -14.37 -9.25
C ASN A 307 0.60 -13.18 -9.37
N THR A 308 0.70 -12.60 -10.56
CA THR A 308 1.64 -11.52 -10.86
C THR A 308 1.29 -10.20 -10.19
N MET A 309 0.00 -9.86 -10.07
CA MET A 309 -0.42 -8.62 -9.41
C MET A 309 -0.20 -8.71 -7.91
N ALA A 310 -0.66 -9.80 -7.29
CA ALA A 310 -0.39 -10.11 -5.88
C ALA A 310 1.09 -10.07 -5.55
N THR A 311 1.93 -10.58 -6.46
CA THR A 311 3.38 -10.56 -6.26
C THR A 311 3.96 -9.16 -6.36
N ALA A 312 3.46 -8.30 -7.26
CA ALA A 312 3.90 -6.91 -7.37
C ALA A 312 3.51 -6.08 -6.13
N ASP A 313 2.27 -6.21 -5.67
CA ASP A 313 1.78 -5.49 -4.48
C ASP A 313 2.47 -5.97 -3.19
N ALA A 314 2.69 -7.28 -3.06
CA ALA A 314 3.51 -7.84 -1.99
C ALA A 314 4.97 -7.34 -2.05
N LEU A 315 5.56 -7.29 -3.25
CA LEU A 315 6.92 -6.78 -3.44
C LEU A 315 7.04 -5.30 -3.01
N GLU A 316 6.03 -4.48 -3.31
CA GLU A 316 6.00 -3.08 -2.84
C GLU A 316 6.04 -2.98 -1.31
N GLY A 317 5.25 -3.79 -0.62
CA GLY A 317 5.27 -3.90 0.84
C GLY A 317 6.62 -4.37 1.38
N LEU A 318 7.18 -5.43 0.80
CA LEU A 318 8.45 -6.02 1.23
C LEU A 318 9.62 -5.05 1.08
N LEU A 319 9.76 -4.38 -0.07
CA LEU A 319 10.84 -3.42 -0.30
C LEU A 319 10.76 -2.22 0.65
N THR A 320 9.55 -1.74 0.92
CA THR A 320 9.34 -0.58 1.80
C THR A 320 9.59 -0.96 3.26
N TYR A 321 9.16 -2.16 3.69
CA TYR A 321 9.43 -2.66 5.03
C TYR A 321 10.91 -2.98 5.27
N ALA A 322 11.60 -3.57 4.29
CA ALA A 322 13.04 -3.81 4.37
C ALA A 322 13.83 -2.52 4.61
N ALA A 323 13.49 -1.43 3.91
CA ALA A 323 14.11 -0.12 4.11
C ALA A 323 13.88 0.44 5.53
N VAL A 324 12.71 0.19 6.13
CA VAL A 324 12.45 0.55 7.53
C VAL A 324 13.33 -0.27 8.47
N LEU A 325 13.48 -1.58 8.25
CA LEU A 325 14.32 -2.44 9.09
C LEU A 325 15.81 -2.06 9.02
N ASP A 326 16.30 -1.67 7.84
CA ASP A 326 17.69 -1.23 7.64
C ASP A 326 18.01 0.15 8.24
N SER A 327 17.01 1.03 8.30
CA SER A 327 17.17 2.40 8.83
C SER A 327 17.05 2.48 10.36
N GLN A 328 16.63 1.39 11.01
CA GLN A 328 16.64 1.32 12.47
C GLN A 328 18.09 1.19 12.96
N PRO A 329 18.57 2.04 13.89
CA PRO A 329 19.82 1.77 14.57
C PRO A 329 19.64 0.43 15.28
N GLY A 330 20.43 -0.57 14.89
CA GLY A 330 20.35 -1.89 15.51
C GLY A 330 20.35 -1.74 17.03
N GLU A 331 19.33 -2.27 17.70
CA GLU A 331 19.36 -2.43 19.14
C GLU A 331 20.58 -3.30 19.43
N ASP A 332 21.68 -2.70 19.88
CA ASP A 332 22.84 -3.42 20.38
C ASP A 332 22.36 -4.18 21.63
N PRO A 333 22.27 -5.52 21.62
CA PRO A 333 21.75 -6.28 22.75
C PRO A 333 22.62 -6.16 24.01
N ASP A 334 23.78 -5.49 23.92
CA ASP A 334 24.72 -5.25 25.01
C ASP A 334 24.74 -3.80 25.55
N GLN A 335 23.77 -2.93 25.22
CA GLN A 335 23.63 -1.66 25.94
C GLN A 335 22.83 -1.83 27.26
N PRO A 336 23.47 -1.74 28.44
CA PRO A 336 22.73 -1.70 29.70
C PRO A 336 21.91 -0.40 29.76
N GLY A 337 20.59 -0.55 29.95
CA GLY A 337 19.62 0.54 29.90
C GLY A 337 20.05 1.77 30.69
N GLU A 338 19.97 2.93 30.03
CA GLU A 338 20.02 4.21 30.72
C GLU A 338 18.75 4.33 31.57
N GLY A 339 18.90 4.06 32.86
CA GLY A 339 17.88 4.39 33.83
C GLY A 339 17.60 5.87 33.76
N GLU A 340 16.33 6.22 33.52
CA GLU A 340 15.84 7.58 33.61
C GLU A 340 16.17 8.14 35.01
N ASP A 341 17.18 9.01 35.08
CA ASP A 341 17.40 9.89 36.23
C ASP A 341 16.20 10.85 36.31
N GLN A 342 15.22 10.49 37.15
CA GLN A 342 14.17 11.40 37.56
C GLN A 342 14.78 12.66 38.21
N PRO A 343 14.43 13.88 37.77
CA PRO A 343 14.70 15.06 38.56
C PRO A 343 13.72 15.09 39.73
N THR A 344 14.23 14.88 40.93
CA THR A 344 13.53 15.13 42.20
C THR A 344 13.04 16.58 42.29
N GLU A 345 11.74 16.80 42.20
CA GLU A 345 11.11 18.07 42.58
C GLU A 345 11.04 18.19 44.12
N PRO A 346 11.39 19.35 44.72
CA PRO A 346 11.30 19.54 46.16
C PRO A 346 9.87 19.87 46.61
N THR A 347 9.40 19.09 47.58
CA THR A 347 8.10 19.19 48.26
C THR A 347 7.97 20.47 49.11
N LEU A 348 6.87 21.21 48.96
CA LEU A 348 6.34 22.13 50.00
C LEU A 348 4.80 22.03 50.10
N PRO A 349 4.21 22.31 51.30
CA PRO A 349 3.01 21.65 51.83
C PRO A 349 1.67 22.37 51.54
N PRO A 350 0.50 21.76 51.83
CA PRO A 350 -0.79 22.25 51.37
C PRO A 350 -1.38 23.30 52.32
N GLU A 351 -1.96 24.36 51.76
CA GLU A 351 -2.93 25.20 52.48
C GLU A 351 -4.33 25.03 51.88
N SER A 352 -5.25 24.67 52.77
CA SER A 352 -6.70 24.62 52.57
C SER A 352 -7.29 25.86 53.21
N THR A 353 -8.15 26.59 52.49
CA THR A 353 -9.35 27.20 53.08
C THR A 353 -10.43 27.43 52.03
N THR A 354 -11.58 26.85 52.34
CA THR A 354 -12.94 27.03 51.81
C THR A 354 -13.43 28.47 51.78
N SER A 355 -14.28 28.81 50.80
CA SER A 355 -15.53 29.61 50.97
C SER A 355 -16.39 29.56 49.69
N ASP A 356 -17.56 28.94 49.80
CA ASP A 356 -18.75 29.06 48.94
C ASP A 356 -19.65 30.22 49.51
N PRO A 357 -20.81 30.68 48.96
CA PRO A 357 -21.55 30.28 47.74
C PRO A 357 -22.33 31.42 46.98
N THR A 358 -23.14 30.99 45.98
CA THR A 358 -24.40 31.54 45.41
C THR A 358 -24.40 32.66 44.36
N THR A 359 -24.95 32.37 43.15
CA THR A 359 -26.38 32.55 42.73
C THR A 359 -26.54 31.87 41.35
N GLY A 360 -27.44 30.88 41.18
CA GLY A 360 -28.84 31.06 40.76
C GLY A 360 -28.92 31.44 39.28
N THR A 361 -29.41 30.60 38.35
CA THR A 361 -30.85 30.43 38.11
C THR A 361 -31.11 29.15 37.30
N ASP A 362 -32.10 28.38 37.77
CA ASP A 362 -32.71 27.21 37.15
C ASP A 362 -33.47 27.53 35.86
N SER A 363 -33.63 26.52 35.00
CA SER A 363 -34.97 26.13 34.53
C SER A 363 -34.94 24.73 33.92
N ASP A 364 -35.51 23.80 34.70
CA ASP A 364 -35.98 22.47 34.31
C ASP A 364 -36.99 22.52 33.15
N THR A 365 -36.99 21.51 32.28
CA THR A 365 -38.08 20.50 32.33
C THR A 365 -37.81 19.28 31.46
N ASP A 366 -38.12 18.15 32.08
CA ASP A 366 -38.04 16.76 31.67
C ASP A 366 -39.27 16.29 30.85
N VAL A 367 -39.15 15.05 30.34
CA VAL A 367 -40.21 14.01 30.14
C VAL A 367 -40.60 13.61 28.69
N ALA A 368 -40.01 12.47 28.28
CA ALA A 368 -40.55 11.18 27.81
C ALA A 368 -41.33 10.98 26.47
N VAL A 369 -40.77 10.06 25.66
CA VAL A 369 -41.29 8.75 25.18
C VAL A 369 -42.83 8.55 25.09
N ASP A 370 -43.38 8.32 23.87
CA ASP A 370 -43.84 6.99 23.36
C ASP A 370 -44.63 7.10 22.02
N GLY A 371 -44.57 6.05 21.18
CA GLY A 371 -45.76 5.52 20.49
C GLY A 371 -46.16 5.98 19.06
N ASN A 372 -45.67 5.25 18.06
CA ASN A 372 -46.34 4.69 16.86
C ASN A 372 -47.72 5.23 16.38
N GLY A 373 -47.83 5.56 15.08
CA GLY A 373 -49.11 5.79 14.38
C GLY A 373 -48.98 6.09 12.88
N SER A 374 -49.13 5.04 12.07
CA SER A 374 -49.11 5.00 10.58
C SER A 374 -50.29 5.73 9.88
N THR A 375 -50.02 6.33 8.71
CA THR A 375 -50.76 6.33 7.41
C THR A 375 -50.04 7.32 6.47
N GLY A 376 -49.68 7.10 5.20
CA GLY A 376 -49.86 6.07 4.17
C GLY A 376 -49.58 6.71 2.78
N SER A 377 -49.26 5.87 1.78
CA SER A 377 -48.97 6.08 0.33
C SER A 377 -47.48 6.19 -0.06
N ASP A 378 -46.85 5.13 -0.59
CA ASP A 378 -47.00 4.48 -1.93
C ASP A 378 -46.39 5.35 -3.05
N ASN A 379 -45.46 4.94 -3.93
CA ASN A 379 -44.85 3.67 -4.29
C ASN A 379 -43.53 3.97 -5.05
N GLY A 380 -42.55 3.06 -5.00
CA GLY A 380 -41.42 3.06 -5.94
C GLY A 380 -40.17 2.34 -5.44
N ALA A 381 -40.28 1.04 -5.15
CA ALA A 381 -39.12 0.19 -4.98
C ALA A 381 -38.46 -0.08 -6.35
N GLU A 382 -37.17 0.24 -6.47
CA GLU A 382 -36.26 -0.42 -7.41
C GLU A 382 -35.06 -0.97 -6.63
N SER A 383 -35.18 -2.25 -6.30
CA SER A 383 -34.16 -3.30 -6.30
C SER A 383 -32.71 -2.91 -5.98
N ALA A 384 -32.29 -3.24 -4.75
CA ALA A 384 -30.91 -3.62 -4.48
C ALA A 384 -30.57 -4.88 -5.33
N PRO A 385 -29.40 -4.95 -5.99
CA PRO A 385 -28.99 -6.17 -6.65
C PRO A 385 -28.79 -7.28 -5.60
N ALA A 386 -29.28 -8.46 -5.93
CA ALA A 386 -29.27 -9.62 -5.07
C ALA A 386 -27.83 -10.07 -4.77
N ALA A 387 -27.55 -10.36 -3.51
CA ALA A 387 -26.39 -11.14 -3.10
C ALA A 387 -26.40 -12.47 -3.85
N GLY A 388 -25.47 -12.65 -4.79
CA GLY A 388 -25.44 -13.82 -5.66
C GLY A 388 -24.72 -13.66 -7.00
N GLU A 389 -24.16 -12.49 -7.32
CA GLU A 389 -23.19 -12.39 -8.41
C GLU A 389 -21.80 -12.59 -7.81
N ALA A 390 -21.02 -13.48 -8.42
CA ALA A 390 -19.61 -13.65 -8.10
C ALA A 390 -18.95 -12.27 -8.08
N SER A 391 -18.02 -12.06 -7.16
CA SER A 391 -16.99 -11.04 -7.32
C SER A 391 -16.60 -11.03 -8.80
N PRO A 392 -16.49 -9.87 -9.50
CA PRO A 392 -15.76 -9.89 -10.75
C PRO A 392 -14.45 -10.58 -10.39
N GLU A 393 -14.20 -11.73 -11.01
CA GLU A 393 -12.89 -12.34 -10.93
C GLU A 393 -11.95 -11.18 -11.30
N THR A 394 -10.94 -10.89 -10.48
CA THR A 394 -9.73 -10.19 -10.95
C THR A 394 -8.97 -11.09 -11.96
N GLY A 395 -9.72 -11.81 -12.78
CA GLY A 395 -9.38 -12.98 -13.55
C GLY A 395 -10.25 -13.01 -14.79
N ASP A 396 -10.03 -12.05 -15.69
CA ASP A 396 -10.00 -12.42 -17.10
C ASP A 396 -8.90 -11.60 -17.80
N ASN A 397 -7.67 -12.10 -17.69
CA ASN A 397 -6.67 -12.11 -18.77
C ASN A 397 -6.29 -10.79 -19.48
N SER A 398 -6.33 -9.61 -18.84
CA SER A 398 -5.90 -8.37 -19.50
C SER A 398 -4.38 -8.24 -19.74
N LEU A 399 -3.55 -9.18 -19.26
CA LEU A 399 -2.15 -9.32 -19.71
C LEU A 399 -1.89 -10.58 -20.57
N ALA A 400 -2.87 -11.47 -20.76
CA ALA A 400 -2.67 -12.74 -21.47
C ALA A 400 -3.16 -12.76 -22.93
N TRP A 401 -3.83 -11.72 -23.44
CA TRP A 401 -4.32 -11.69 -24.84
C TRP A 401 -3.59 -10.73 -25.80
N MET A 402 -2.52 -10.04 -25.38
CA MET A 402 -1.73 -9.18 -26.28
C MET A 402 -0.37 -9.74 -26.72
N GLY A 403 -0.07 -11.01 -26.44
CA GLY A 403 1.12 -11.69 -27.00
C GLY A 403 0.96 -12.15 -28.47
N GLY A 404 -0.22 -11.96 -29.08
CA GLY A 404 -0.57 -12.64 -30.34
C GLY A 404 -0.65 -11.79 -31.62
N ALA A 405 -0.66 -10.45 -31.55
CA ALA A 405 -1.04 -9.63 -32.71
C ALA A 405 -0.04 -8.56 -33.19
N PHE A 406 1.08 -8.33 -32.49
CA PHE A 406 2.11 -7.38 -32.94
C PHE A 406 3.33 -8.00 -33.61
N ALA A 407 3.34 -9.32 -33.82
CA ALA A 407 4.36 -10.00 -34.65
C ALA A 407 4.15 -9.83 -36.17
N ALA A 408 3.13 -9.07 -36.63
CA ALA A 408 2.76 -9.02 -38.05
C ALA A 408 2.85 -7.63 -38.73
N LEU A 409 3.23 -6.55 -38.04
CA LEU A 409 3.27 -5.20 -38.63
C LEU A 409 4.63 -4.48 -38.60
N ALA A 410 5.74 -5.23 -38.56
CA ALA A 410 7.08 -4.71 -38.89
C ALA A 410 7.60 -5.21 -40.26
N LEU A 411 6.73 -5.82 -41.08
CA LEU A 411 7.07 -6.41 -42.38
C LEU A 411 6.36 -5.73 -43.55
N ALA A 412 6.21 -4.40 -43.53
CA ALA A 412 5.72 -3.69 -44.73
C ALA A 412 5.99 -2.17 -44.72
N ALA A 413 7.24 -1.72 -44.62
CA ALA A 413 7.68 -0.49 -45.29
C ALA A 413 9.22 -0.35 -45.30
N GLY A 414 9.82 -0.42 -46.48
CA GLY A 414 11.01 0.38 -46.76
C GLY A 414 12.38 -0.30 -46.68
N VAL A 415 12.58 -1.38 -47.45
CA VAL A 415 13.90 -1.74 -47.98
C VAL A 415 14.43 -0.56 -48.81
N GLY A 416 15.57 0.01 -48.39
CA GLY A 416 16.31 1.04 -49.12
C GLY A 416 17.78 1.06 -48.68
N ALA A 417 18.62 0.36 -49.43
CA ALA A 417 20.02 0.05 -49.16
C ALA A 417 20.98 1.25 -49.02
N PHE A 418 22.12 0.97 -48.36
CA PHE A 418 23.52 1.48 -48.47
C PHE A 418 24.05 1.86 -47.08
N GLY A 419 25.21 1.43 -46.58
CA GLY A 419 26.27 0.56 -47.05
C GLY A 419 27.39 0.57 -46.00
N VAL A 420 27.76 -0.62 -45.52
CA VAL A 420 29.08 -1.06 -45.03
C VAL A 420 30.23 0.00 -45.02
N LYS A 421 30.78 0.36 -43.85
CA LYS A 421 32.16 0.00 -43.38
C LYS A 421 32.69 0.82 -42.18
N LYS A 422 33.25 0.05 -41.23
CA LYS A 422 34.56 0.21 -40.52
C LYS A 422 34.68 1.08 -39.24
N VAL A 423 34.87 0.35 -38.13
CA VAL A 423 36.12 0.15 -37.37
C VAL A 423 36.82 1.36 -36.74
N ARG A 424 36.89 1.29 -35.39
CA ARG A 424 37.91 1.78 -34.42
C ARG A 424 38.09 3.31 -34.28
N LYS A 425 37.93 3.78 -33.05
CA LYS A 425 38.99 3.68 -32.03
C LYS A 425 38.40 3.52 -30.64
#